data_AF-A0A1E3H2E0-F1
#
_entry.id   AF-A0A1E3H2E0-F1
#
_cell.length_a   1.000
_cell.length_b   1.000
_cell.length_c   1.000
_cell.angle_alpha   90.00
_cell.angle_beta   90.00
_cell.angle_gamma   90.00
#
_symmetry.space_group_name_H-M   'P 1'
#
loop_
_entity.id
_entity.type
_entity.pdbx_description
1 polymer ?
#
loop_
_entity_poly.entity_id
_entity_poly.type
_entity_poly.pdbx_seq_one_letter_code
_entity_poly.pdbx_strand_id
1 'polypeptide(L)' 'MTYARFIDGLNKAGVEVDRKVLSDLAIHEPAAFKALVEKAQSALA' A
#
# COMPACT_ATOMS: atom_id res chain seq x y z
N MET A 1 -8.33 -6.80 1.49
CA MET A 1 -7.84 -5.98 2.62
C MET A 1 -8.65 -4.69 2.66
N THR A 2 -9.09 -4.22 3.82
CA THR A 2 -9.73 -2.90 3.92
C THR A 2 -8.68 -1.80 3.80
N TYR A 3 -9.07 -0.61 3.33
CA TYR A 3 -8.16 0.52 3.22
C TYR A 3 -7.43 0.84 4.55
N ALA A 4 -8.14 0.80 5.67
CA ALA A 4 -7.56 1.01 7.00
C ALA A 4 -6.46 -0.02 7.33
N ARG A 5 -6.68 -1.31 7.04
CA ARG A 5 -5.65 -2.34 7.20
C ARG A 5 -4.49 -2.12 6.24
N PHE A 6 -4.76 -1.74 5.00
CA PHE A 6 -3.69 -1.46 4.03
C PHE A 6 -2.74 -0.36 4.51
N ILE A 7 -3.30 0.77 4.96
CA ILE A 7 -2.51 1.89 5.49
C ILE A 7 -1.76 1.49 6.76
N ASP A 8 -2.39 0.72 7.66
CA ASP A 8 -1.70 0.17 8.83
C ASP A 8 -0.51 -0.72 8.44
N GLY A 9 -0.68 -1.60 7.46
CA GLY A 9 0.39 -2.44 6.93
C GLY A 9 1.53 -1.65 6.28
N LEU A 10 1.22 -0.60 5.52
CA LEU A 10 2.24 0.30 4.96
C LEU A 10 3.03 1.04 6.05
N ASN A 11 2.34 1.55 7.07
CA ASN A 11 2.99 2.21 8.21
C ASN A 11 3.90 1.24 8.97
N LYS A 12 3.45 0.00 9.21
CA LYS A 12 4.26 -1.06 9.85
C LYS A 12 5.46 -1.49 9.01
N ALA A 13 5.31 -1.45 7.68
CA ALA A 13 6.42 -1.69 6.75
C ALA A 13 7.41 -0.51 6.67
N GLY A 14 7.16 0.61 7.36
CA GLY A 14 7.97 1.83 7.28
C GLY A 14 7.83 2.57 5.95
N VAL A 15 6.72 2.34 5.24
CA VAL A 15 6.47 2.89 3.91
C VAL A 15 5.48 4.05 4.03
N GLU A 16 6.00 5.29 4.08
CA GLU A 16 5.18 6.50 3.98
C GLU A 16 4.82 6.77 2.51
N VAL A 17 3.52 6.79 2.20
CA VAL A 17 3.00 7.09 0.86
C VAL A 17 1.93 8.17 0.98
N ASP A 18 2.03 9.20 0.16
CA ASP A 18 0.96 10.18 0.01
C ASP A 18 -0.26 9.51 -0.63
N ARG A 19 -1.44 9.73 -0.05
CA ARG A 19 -2.70 9.10 -0.47
C ARG A 19 -3.08 9.47 -1.92
N LYS A 20 -2.75 10.67 -2.39
CA LYS A 20 -2.97 11.09 -3.77
C LYS A 20 -2.10 10.28 -4.72
N VAL A 21 -0.81 10.14 -4.40
CA VAL A 21 0.14 9.34 -5.18
C VAL A 21 -0.28 7.87 -5.18
N LEU A 22 -0.75 7.36 -4.05
CA LEU A 22 -1.25 6.00 -3.94
C LEU A 22 -2.46 5.74 -4.86
N SER A 23 -3.41 6.68 -4.92
CA SER A 23 -4.57 6.58 -5.82
C SER A 23 -4.16 6.64 -7.28
N ASP A 24 -3.25 7.54 -7.64
CA ASP A 24 -2.72 7.66 -9.00
C ASP A 24 -1.97 6.39 -9.43
N LEU A 25 -1.09 5.88 -8.55
CA LEU A 25 -0.35 4.64 -8.75
C LEU A 25 -1.29 3.43 -8.91
N ALA A 26 -2.38 3.38 -8.15
CA ALA A 26 -3.36 2.29 -8.28
C ALA A 26 -4.06 2.28 -9.64
N ILE A 27 -4.21 3.45 -10.29
CA ILE A 27 -4.87 3.60 -11.58
C ILE A 27 -3.89 3.36 -12.73
N HIS A 28 -2.70 3.96 -12.66
CA HIS A 28 -1.75 3.98 -13.77
C HIS A 28 -0.71 2.85 -13.72
N GLU A 29 -0.41 2.33 -12.53
CA GLU A 29 0.72 1.43 -12.27
C GLU A 29 0.29 0.22 -11.40
N PRO A 30 -0.61 -0.65 -11.92
CA PRO A 30 -1.20 -1.73 -11.13
C PRO A 30 -0.16 -2.75 -10.62
N ALA A 31 0.95 -2.94 -11.35
CA ALA A 31 2.05 -3.80 -10.93
C ALA A 31 2.78 -3.25 -9.69
N ALA A 32 3.07 -1.94 -9.68
CA ALA A 32 3.69 -1.27 -8.54
C ALA A 32 2.74 -1.26 -7.33
N PHE A 33 1.45 -1.00 -7.55
CA PHE A 33 0.44 -1.06 -6.50
C PHE A 33 0.34 -2.46 -5.88
N LYS A 34 0.42 -3.52 -6.69
CA LYS A 34 0.45 -4.91 -6.20
C LYS A 34 1.63 -5.16 -5.26
N ALA A 35 2.83 -4.68 -5.61
CA ALA A 35 4.01 -4.82 -4.75
C ALA A 35 3.85 -4.11 -3.39
N LEU A 36 3.19 -2.94 -3.36
CA LEU A 36 2.87 -2.24 -2.11
C LEU A 36 1.87 -3.02 -1.27
N VAL A 37 0.85 -3.62 -1.91
CA VAL A 37 -0.14 -4.46 -1.23
C VAL A 37 0.51 -5.70 -0.61
N GLU A 38 1.44 -6.34 -1.32
CA GLU A 38 2.20 -7.50 -0.80
C GLU A 38 3.07 -7.09 0.39
N LYS A 39 3.82 -5.99 0.28
CA LYS A 39 4.61 -5.45 1.42
C LYS A 39 3.74 -5.16 2.63
N ALA A 40 2.60 -4.49 2.43
CA ALA A 40 1.67 -4.17 3.51
C ALA A 40 1.08 -5.43 4.15
N GLN A 41 0.77 -6.47 3.37
CA GLN A 41 0.31 -7.75 3.90
C GLN A 41 1.39 -8.46 4.71
N SER A 42 2.63 -8.48 4.23
CA SER A 42 3.75 -9.09 4.97
C SER A 42 4.05 -8.39 6.30
N ALA A 43 3.85 -7.08 6.39
CA ALA A 43 4.06 -6.32 7.62
C ALA A 43 2.86 -6.36 8.59
N LEU A 44 1.71 -6.86 8.14
CA LEU A 44 0.51 -7.06 8.94
C LEU A 44 0.44 -8.46 9.58
N ALA A 45 1.31 -9.38 9.15
CA ALA A 45 1.36 -10.78 9.58
C ALA A 45 1.96 -10.93 10.98
#